data_AF-A0A437P1X3-F1
#
_entry.id   AF-A0A437P1X3-F1
#
_cell.length_a   1.000
_cell.length_b   1.000
_cell.length_c   1.000
_cell.angle_alpha   90.00
_cell.angle_beta   90.00
_cell.angle_gamma   90.00
#
_symmetry.space_group_name_H-M   'P 1'
#
loop_
_entity.id
_entity.type
_entity.pdbx_description
1 polymer ?
#
loop_
_entity_poly.entity_id
_entity_poly.type
_entity_poly.pdbx_seq_one_letter_code
_entity_poly.pdbx_strand_id
1 'polypeptide(L)'
;MDSPGFGRPRPGRKLGPIADSVGSAHRAWLEPVRETYLRSGLTLNDLSGRARVAKSKISELLRGTGLYPRWEIVLSLGTELKLPDWPLHSLWRQAALEAHKSREWVEGCSEKTLTTSAAPPLEHCAFSELVEDRYRRYAQCFLEDIPRDIAVSNSFDILWLRWNDALASPDHRRFAWEVLRATVMSRTPHLDGRPELGSAAFDTVALSSMTTQIDRMNQFTESLELFKAISRLPDHQLDVTVLRSLCGFTQRGASALLGVSMASVRSDERHARRFLESLIYPPPKTEGNTA
;
A
#
# COMPACT_ATOMS: atom_id res chain seq x y z
N MET A 1 56.84 -11.81 -17.31
CA MET A 1 56.28 -10.84 -16.34
C MET A 1 54.78 -11.10 -16.28
N ASP A 2 54.38 -11.98 -15.37
CA ASP A 2 52.97 -12.31 -15.17
C ASP A 2 52.28 -11.16 -14.43
N SER A 3 51.21 -10.64 -15.04
CA SER A 3 50.36 -9.63 -14.43
C SER A 3 49.47 -10.29 -13.37
N PRO A 4 49.38 -9.75 -12.14
CA PRO A 4 48.55 -10.34 -11.11
C PRO A 4 47.07 -10.13 -11.46
N GLY A 5 46.35 -11.25 -11.62
CA GLY A 5 44.90 -11.23 -11.84
C GLY A 5 44.19 -10.62 -10.63
N PHE A 6 43.54 -9.48 -10.83
CA PHE A 6 42.57 -8.95 -9.89
C PHE A 6 41.41 -9.93 -9.77
N GLY A 7 41.44 -10.75 -8.71
CA GLY A 7 40.35 -11.65 -8.38
C GLY A 7 39.05 -10.86 -8.20
N ARG A 8 38.03 -11.20 -9.00
CA ARG A 8 36.67 -10.69 -8.80
C ARG A 8 36.25 -10.99 -7.35
N PRO A 9 35.73 -10.00 -6.59
CA PRO A 9 35.29 -10.25 -5.22
C PRO A 9 34.24 -11.36 -5.22
N ARG A 10 34.46 -12.39 -4.40
CA ARG A 10 33.52 -13.49 -4.22
C ARG A 10 32.16 -12.91 -3.82
N PRO A 11 31.04 -13.26 -4.49
CA PRO A 11 29.73 -12.76 -4.12
C PRO A 11 29.46 -13.08 -2.65
N GLY A 12 29.21 -12.04 -1.84
CA GLY A 12 28.80 -12.23 -0.45
C GLY A 12 27.54 -13.10 -0.37
N ARG A 13 27.34 -13.77 0.77
CA ARG A 13 26.14 -14.57 1.04
C ARG A 13 24.87 -13.76 0.72
N LYS A 14 23.98 -14.32 -0.10
CA LYS A 14 22.73 -13.68 -0.49
C LYS A 14 21.90 -13.30 0.75
N LEU A 15 21.33 -12.10 0.71
CA LEU A 15 20.48 -11.57 1.76
C LEU A 15 19.18 -12.40 1.83
N GLY A 16 18.86 -12.95 3.01
CA GLY A 16 17.60 -13.68 3.22
C GLY A 16 16.35 -12.81 3.04
N PRO A 17 15.14 -13.39 2.97
CA PRO A 17 13.89 -12.65 2.80
C PRO A 17 13.61 -11.71 3.98
N ILE A 18 12.68 -10.77 3.80
CA ILE A 18 12.10 -10.01 4.92
C ILE A 18 11.31 -11.00 5.78
N ALA A 19 11.44 -10.90 7.11
CA ALA A 19 10.75 -11.80 8.01
C ALA A 19 9.22 -11.65 7.91
N ASP A 20 8.51 -12.77 8.06
CA ASP A 20 7.05 -12.80 7.94
C ASP A 20 6.36 -11.97 9.03
N SER A 21 6.99 -11.83 10.19
CA SER A 21 6.53 -11.02 11.33
C SER A 21 6.61 -9.51 11.11
N VAL A 22 7.20 -9.05 10.01
CA VAL A 22 7.33 -7.61 9.71
C VAL A 22 5.98 -7.08 9.23
N GLY A 23 5.38 -6.18 10.01
CA GLY A 23 4.11 -5.54 9.68
C GLY A 23 4.20 -4.64 8.44
N SER A 24 3.04 -4.30 7.87
CA SER A 24 2.92 -3.55 6.62
C SER A 24 3.56 -2.16 6.68
N ALA A 25 3.43 -1.42 7.78
CA ALA A 25 4.10 -0.12 7.91
C ALA A 25 5.62 -0.23 7.91
N HIS A 26 6.19 -1.25 8.56
CA HIS A 26 7.63 -1.49 8.51
C HIS A 26 8.07 -1.88 7.09
N ARG A 27 7.29 -2.72 6.39
CA ARG A 27 7.55 -3.04 4.98
C ARG A 27 7.51 -1.81 4.07
N ALA A 28 6.65 -0.83 4.35
CA ALA A 28 6.46 0.37 3.53
C ALA A 28 7.75 1.15 3.26
N TRP A 29 8.67 1.25 4.22
CA TRP A 29 9.99 1.83 3.99
C TRP A 29 11.08 0.77 3.76
N LEU A 30 10.95 -0.40 4.37
CA LEU A 30 11.97 -1.45 4.29
C LEU A 30 12.10 -2.04 2.90
N GLU A 31 10.99 -2.28 2.20
CA GLU A 31 11.00 -2.84 0.84
C GLU A 31 11.67 -1.90 -0.17
N PRO A 32 11.32 -0.60 -0.25
CA PRO A 32 12.04 0.34 -1.11
C PRO A 32 13.54 0.44 -0.81
N VAL A 33 13.92 0.48 0.48
CA VAL A 33 15.33 0.52 0.91
C VAL A 33 16.06 -0.75 0.45
N ARG A 34 15.45 -1.91 0.71
CA ARG A 34 16.00 -3.21 0.35
C ARG A 34 16.15 -3.36 -1.16
N GLU A 35 15.14 -2.97 -1.93
CA GLU A 35 15.16 -3.05 -3.39
C GLU A 35 16.22 -2.13 -3.99
N THR A 36 16.37 -0.92 -3.45
CA THR A 36 17.43 0.02 -3.84
C THR A 36 18.81 -0.56 -3.55
N TYR A 37 19.00 -1.17 -2.37
CA TYR A 37 20.22 -1.89 -2.04
C TYR A 37 20.51 -3.01 -3.05
N LEU A 38 19.53 -3.87 -3.35
CA LEU A 38 19.70 -4.98 -4.29
C LEU A 38 20.08 -4.50 -5.70
N ARG A 39 19.50 -3.39 -6.17
CA ARG A 39 19.83 -2.77 -7.46
C ARG A 39 21.16 -2.02 -7.48
N SER A 40 21.62 -1.52 -6.34
CA SER A 40 22.86 -0.74 -6.24
C SER A 40 24.12 -1.55 -6.60
N GLY A 41 24.05 -2.89 -6.51
CA GLY A 41 25.20 -3.78 -6.69
C GLY A 41 26.21 -3.74 -5.55
N LEU A 42 25.98 -2.95 -4.50
CA LEU A 42 26.83 -2.88 -3.31
C LEU A 42 26.74 -4.19 -2.51
N THR A 43 27.86 -4.62 -1.95
CA THR A 43 27.85 -5.71 -0.97
C THR A 43 27.54 -5.16 0.43
N LEU A 44 27.11 -6.04 1.35
CA LEU A 44 26.97 -5.68 2.76
C LEU A 44 28.29 -5.17 3.38
N ASN A 45 29.45 -5.59 2.86
CA ASN A 45 30.75 -5.09 3.34
C ASN A 45 30.96 -3.64 2.88
N ASP A 46 30.62 -3.32 1.62
CA ASP A 46 30.73 -1.97 1.10
C ASP A 46 29.84 -1.01 1.90
N LEU A 47 28.58 -1.41 2.11
CA LEU A 47 27.62 -0.61 2.87
C LEU A 47 28.04 -0.47 4.34
N SER A 48 28.60 -1.52 4.94
CA SER A 48 29.13 -1.48 6.32
C SER A 48 30.29 -0.49 6.46
N GLY A 49 31.21 -0.47 5.49
CA GLY A 49 32.34 0.45 5.50
C GLY A 49 31.93 1.91 5.34
N ARG A 50 30.95 2.18 4.46
CA ARG A 50 30.51 3.55 4.17
C ARG A 50 29.59 4.12 5.25
N ALA A 51 28.54 3.38 5.63
CA ALA A 51 27.60 3.79 6.67
C ALA A 51 28.19 3.68 8.10
N ARG A 52 29.38 3.08 8.27
CA ARG A 52 30.02 2.78 9.56
C ARG A 52 29.12 1.98 10.51
N VAL A 53 28.26 1.13 9.96
CA VAL A 53 27.38 0.22 10.71
C VAL A 53 27.87 -1.21 10.52
N ALA A 54 27.83 -2.02 11.58
CA ALA A 54 28.24 -3.42 11.50
C ALA A 54 27.42 -4.19 10.44
N LYS A 55 28.11 -5.01 9.64
CA LYS A 55 27.50 -5.87 8.60
C LYS A 55 26.32 -6.69 9.10
N SER A 56 26.44 -7.29 10.28
CA SER A 56 25.37 -8.09 10.91
C SER A 56 24.13 -7.24 11.15
N LYS A 57 24.31 -5.99 11.62
CA LYS A 57 23.21 -5.07 11.90
C LYS A 57 22.52 -4.58 10.62
N ILE A 58 23.27 -4.32 9.56
CA ILE A 58 22.71 -4.03 8.23
C ILE A 58 21.87 -5.21 7.73
N SER A 59 22.41 -6.43 7.84
CA SER A 59 21.68 -7.63 7.41
C SER A 59 20.44 -7.91 8.26
N GLU A 60 20.46 -7.57 9.54
CA GLU A 60 19.32 -7.67 10.45
C GLU A 60 18.22 -6.66 10.04
N LEU A 61 18.61 -5.40 9.82
CA LEU A 61 17.73 -4.32 9.37
C LEU A 61 17.07 -4.65 8.03
N LEU A 62 17.86 -5.01 7.01
CA LEU A 62 17.33 -5.29 5.66
C LEU A 62 16.45 -6.56 5.57
N ARG A 63 16.37 -7.34 6.65
CA ARG A 63 15.45 -8.47 6.80
C ARG A 63 14.30 -8.18 7.76
N GLY A 64 14.28 -7.00 8.40
CA GLY A 64 13.31 -6.65 9.44
C GLY A 64 13.35 -7.61 10.64
N THR A 65 14.50 -8.24 10.89
CA THR A 65 14.69 -9.11 12.07
C THR A 65 15.18 -8.28 13.26
N GLY A 66 14.98 -8.77 14.48
CA GLY A 66 15.52 -8.12 15.69
C GLY A 66 14.72 -6.90 16.16
N LEU A 67 15.39 -5.97 16.83
CA LEU A 67 14.75 -4.76 17.37
C LEU A 67 14.49 -3.73 16.28
N TYR A 68 13.39 -2.99 16.42
CA TYR A 68 13.07 -1.87 15.53
C TYR A 68 14.26 -0.90 15.43
N PRO A 69 14.73 -0.58 14.21
CA PRO A 69 15.98 0.16 14.04
C PRO A 69 15.81 1.61 14.47
N ARG A 70 16.85 2.17 15.09
CA ARG A 70 16.90 3.60 15.37
C ARG A 70 17.09 4.39 14.07
N TRP A 71 16.60 5.62 14.06
CA TRP A 71 16.63 6.47 12.88
C TRP A 71 18.04 6.72 12.35
N GLU A 72 19.04 6.90 13.21
CA GLU A 72 20.41 7.21 12.78
C GLU A 72 21.02 6.10 11.90
N ILE A 73 20.63 4.84 12.16
CA ILE A 73 21.04 3.69 11.34
C ILE A 73 20.33 3.73 9.98
N VAL A 74 19.03 4.01 9.97
CA VAL A 74 18.22 4.06 8.74
C VAL A 74 18.68 5.23 7.86
N LEU A 75 18.91 6.42 8.43
CA LEU A 75 19.43 7.59 7.75
C LEU A 75 20.82 7.34 7.15
N SER A 76 21.72 6.69 7.90
CA SER A 76 23.06 6.35 7.40
C SER A 76 22.99 5.45 6.18
N LEU A 77 22.09 4.45 6.18
CA LEU A 77 21.85 3.60 5.01
C LEU A 77 21.18 4.36 3.86
N GLY A 78 20.17 5.19 4.16
CA GLY A 78 19.45 5.99 3.18
C GLY A 78 20.37 6.94 2.43
N THR A 79 21.29 7.59 3.13
CA THR A 79 22.31 8.48 2.56
C THR A 79 23.19 7.72 1.56
N GLU A 80 23.70 6.55 1.94
CA GLU A 80 24.54 5.73 1.05
C GLU A 80 23.81 5.19 -0.17
N LEU A 81 22.52 4.91 -0.01
CA LEU A 81 21.63 4.47 -1.09
C LEU A 81 21.02 5.63 -1.89
N LYS A 82 21.33 6.88 -1.52
CA LYS A 82 20.80 8.10 -2.14
C LYS A 82 19.28 8.16 -2.15
N LEU A 83 18.67 7.70 -1.06
CA LEU A 83 17.22 7.77 -0.86
C LEU A 83 16.83 9.15 -0.32
N PRO A 84 15.65 9.69 -0.69
CA PRO A 84 15.14 10.92 -0.11
C PRO A 84 14.85 10.74 1.40
N ASP A 85 15.46 11.61 2.22
CA ASP A 85 15.44 11.47 3.68
C ASP A 85 14.04 11.66 4.28
N TRP A 86 13.28 12.65 3.80
CA TRP A 86 11.98 13.00 4.37
C TRP A 86 10.92 11.90 4.25
N PRO A 87 10.59 11.35 3.05
CA PRO A 87 9.61 10.27 2.96
C PRO A 87 10.09 9.01 3.68
N LEU A 88 11.40 8.75 3.70
CA LEU A 88 11.98 7.64 4.46
C LEU A 88 11.78 7.83 5.98
N HIS A 89 11.99 9.04 6.50
CA HIS A 89 11.76 9.38 7.89
C HIS A 89 10.29 9.29 8.28
N SER A 90 9.39 9.83 7.45
CA SER A 90 7.94 9.79 7.65
C SER A 90 7.43 8.35 7.81
N LEU A 91 7.81 7.47 6.87
CA LEU A 91 7.44 6.05 6.91
C LEU A 91 8.10 5.31 8.07
N TRP A 92 9.38 5.59 8.37
CA TRP A 92 10.06 5.01 9.53
C TRP A 92 9.39 5.40 10.83
N ARG A 93 8.97 6.66 10.97
CA ARG A 93 8.26 7.19 12.13
C ARG A 93 6.93 6.47 12.32
N GLN A 94 6.13 6.38 11.25
CA GLN A 94 4.83 5.72 11.30
C GLN A 94 4.98 4.24 11.70
N ALA A 95 5.92 3.54 11.11
CA ALA A 95 6.21 2.14 11.44
C ALA A 95 6.73 1.95 12.87
N ALA A 96 7.44 2.92 13.43
CA ALA A 96 7.87 2.89 14.84
C ALA A 96 6.67 2.95 15.79
N LEU A 97 5.72 3.85 15.51
CA LEU A 97 4.50 4.01 16.31
C LEU A 97 3.62 2.75 16.23
N GLU A 98 3.45 2.17 15.04
CA GLU A 98 2.73 0.90 14.85
C GLU A 98 3.45 -0.29 15.51
N ALA A 99 4.78 -0.22 15.68
CA ALA A 99 5.57 -1.18 16.47
C ALA A 99 5.57 -0.88 17.98
N HIS A 100 4.61 -0.08 18.46
CA HIS A 100 4.42 0.31 19.85
C HIS A 100 5.62 1.04 20.48
N LYS A 101 6.37 1.82 19.69
CA LYS A 101 7.34 2.78 20.23
C LYS A 101 6.64 4.04 20.70
N SER A 102 7.08 4.59 21.82
CA SER A 102 6.52 5.83 22.36
C SER A 102 6.91 7.02 21.48
N ARG A 103 6.12 8.10 21.51
CA ARG A 103 6.40 9.32 20.74
C ARG A 103 7.73 9.94 21.19
N GLU A 104 8.02 9.93 22.48
CA GLU A 104 9.27 10.46 23.05
C GLU A 104 10.48 9.67 22.53
N TRP A 105 10.35 8.36 22.37
CA TRP A 105 11.41 7.53 21.80
C TRP A 105 11.67 7.89 20.33
N VAL A 106 10.61 8.11 19.55
CA VAL A 106 10.68 8.49 18.14
C VAL A 106 11.32 9.87 17.98
N GLU A 107 10.86 10.84 18.77
CA GLU A 107 11.36 12.22 18.76
C GLU A 107 12.83 12.25 19.18
N GLY A 108 13.20 11.57 20.27
CA GLY A 108 14.58 11.49 20.74
C GLY A 108 15.55 10.76 19.78
N CYS A 109 15.05 9.90 18.87
CA CYS A 109 15.84 9.35 17.77
C CYS A 109 15.98 10.33 16.59
N SER A 110 15.02 11.24 16.43
CA SER A 110 14.99 12.20 15.32
C SER A 110 15.79 13.47 15.64
N GLU A 111 15.74 13.96 16.89
CA GLU A 111 16.44 15.17 17.34
C GLU A 111 17.96 15.13 17.14
N LYS A 112 18.55 13.92 17.17
CA LYS A 112 19.99 13.72 17.02
C LYS A 112 20.50 13.86 15.59
N THR A 113 19.59 14.02 14.64
CA THR A 113 19.89 14.02 13.21
C THR A 113 19.05 15.09 12.50
N LEU A 114 19.69 15.98 11.76
CA LEU A 114 18.99 16.97 10.94
C LEU A 114 18.39 16.28 9.71
N THR A 115 17.14 15.82 9.80
CA THR A 115 16.37 15.43 8.61
C THR A 115 16.02 16.71 7.86
N THR A 116 16.64 16.92 6.70
CA THR A 116 16.31 18.08 5.86
C THR A 116 14.98 17.78 5.16
N SER A 117 13.98 18.65 5.39
CA SER A 117 12.75 18.64 4.60
C SER A 117 13.08 19.18 3.20
N ALA A 118 13.66 18.31 2.36
CA ALA A 118 13.74 18.58 0.94
C ALA A 118 12.31 18.59 0.40
N ALA A 119 11.94 19.56 -0.42
CA ALA A 119 10.64 19.54 -1.08
C ALA A 119 10.51 18.29 -1.97
N PRO A 120 9.30 17.71 -2.11
CA PRO A 120 9.09 16.65 -3.09
C PRO A 120 9.41 17.16 -4.51
N PRO A 121 9.78 16.26 -5.44
CA PRO A 121 9.91 16.60 -6.85
C PRO A 121 8.65 17.32 -7.36
N LEU A 122 8.79 18.31 -8.25
CA LEU A 122 7.66 19.10 -8.74
C LEU A 122 6.59 18.21 -9.38
N GLU A 123 7.02 17.19 -10.13
CA GLU A 123 6.11 16.22 -10.77
C GLU A 123 5.36 15.37 -9.75
N HIS A 124 5.99 15.08 -8.61
CA HIS A 124 5.34 14.38 -7.50
C HIS A 124 4.29 15.29 -6.85
N CYS A 125 4.62 16.56 -6.56
CA CYS A 125 3.65 17.52 -6.03
C CYS A 125 2.43 17.68 -6.95
N ALA A 126 2.67 17.93 -8.24
CA ALA A 126 1.61 18.10 -9.23
C ALA A 126 0.74 16.83 -9.37
N PHE A 127 1.36 15.65 -9.29
CA PHE A 127 0.65 14.38 -9.26
C PHE A 127 -0.23 14.25 -8.01
N SER A 128 0.33 14.52 -6.83
CA SER A 128 -0.38 14.46 -5.55
C SER A 128 -1.62 15.35 -5.54
N GLU A 129 -1.48 16.63 -5.92
CA GLU A 129 -2.59 17.58 -6.01
C GLU A 129 -3.70 17.09 -6.95
N LEU A 130 -3.36 16.39 -8.03
CA LEU A 130 -4.33 15.90 -9.00
C LEU A 130 -5.15 14.70 -8.49
N VAL A 131 -4.56 13.83 -7.66
CA VAL A 131 -5.18 12.53 -7.30
C VAL A 131 -5.55 12.38 -5.84
N GLU A 132 -5.07 13.22 -4.94
CA GLU A 132 -5.24 13.06 -3.49
C GLU A 132 -6.71 12.89 -3.08
N ASP A 133 -7.60 13.77 -3.53
CA ASP A 133 -9.02 13.66 -3.19
C ASP A 133 -9.66 12.38 -3.73
N ARG A 134 -9.18 11.90 -4.88
CA ARG A 134 -9.68 10.66 -5.49
C ARG A 134 -9.19 9.44 -4.70
N TYR A 135 -7.95 9.48 -4.24
CA TYR A 135 -7.35 8.45 -3.39
C TYR A 135 -8.03 8.39 -2.02
N ARG A 136 -8.31 9.56 -1.42
CA ARG A 136 -9.05 9.66 -0.16
C ARG A 136 -10.46 9.08 -0.28
N ARG A 137 -11.20 9.37 -1.36
CA ARG A 137 -12.53 8.81 -1.61
C ARG A 137 -12.53 7.28 -1.73
N TYR A 138 -11.53 6.71 -2.40
CA TYR A 138 -11.40 5.25 -2.48
C TYR A 138 -11.06 4.65 -1.11
N ALA A 139 -10.08 5.23 -0.41
CA ALA A 139 -9.66 4.76 0.91
C ALA A 139 -10.80 4.83 1.96
N GLN A 140 -11.66 5.84 1.89
CA GLN A 140 -12.85 5.99 2.75
C GLN A 140 -13.77 4.77 2.72
N CYS A 141 -13.84 4.05 1.59
CA CYS A 141 -14.71 2.88 1.49
C CYS A 141 -14.25 1.73 2.40
N PHE A 142 -13.00 1.75 2.86
CA PHE A 142 -12.39 0.67 3.64
C PHE A 142 -11.90 1.10 5.02
N LEU A 143 -11.59 2.39 5.19
CA LEU A 143 -10.90 2.93 6.35
C LEU A 143 -11.64 4.14 6.92
N GLU A 144 -11.70 4.22 8.24
CA GLU A 144 -12.13 5.42 8.97
C GLU A 144 -11.11 6.57 8.80
N ASP A 145 -11.48 7.77 9.26
CA ASP A 145 -10.76 9.02 8.96
C ASP A 145 -9.25 8.97 9.23
N ILE A 146 -8.85 8.58 10.45
CA ILE A 146 -7.44 8.59 10.84
C ILE A 146 -6.63 7.52 10.07
N PRO A 147 -7.03 6.22 10.05
CA PRO A 147 -6.33 5.23 9.24
C PRO A 147 -6.30 5.54 7.74
N ARG A 148 -7.38 6.14 7.20
CA ARG A 148 -7.48 6.61 5.81
C ARG A 148 -6.41 7.65 5.50
N ASP A 149 -6.32 8.71 6.30
CA ASP A 149 -5.40 9.80 6.04
C ASP A 149 -3.94 9.35 6.17
N ILE A 150 -3.65 8.46 7.13
CA ILE A 150 -2.35 7.79 7.25
C ILE A 150 -2.06 6.95 5.99
N ALA A 151 -3.01 6.15 5.51
CA ALA A 151 -2.82 5.31 4.33
C ALA A 151 -2.55 6.15 3.08
N VAL A 152 -3.29 7.23 2.87
CA VAL A 152 -3.09 8.14 1.73
C VAL A 152 -1.75 8.85 1.83
N SER A 153 -1.40 9.42 3.00
CA SER A 153 -0.10 10.07 3.22
C SER A 153 1.06 9.10 2.98
N ASN A 154 1.01 7.90 3.55
CA ASN A 154 2.04 6.88 3.36
C ASN A 154 2.18 6.47 1.89
N SER A 155 1.08 6.44 1.14
CA SER A 155 1.13 6.11 -0.30
C SER A 155 1.95 7.14 -1.07
N PHE A 156 1.79 8.43 -0.75
CA PHE A 156 2.59 9.50 -1.36
C PHE A 156 4.05 9.49 -0.91
N ASP A 157 4.33 9.16 0.36
CA ASP A 157 5.70 8.99 0.84
C ASP A 157 6.39 7.80 0.16
N ILE A 158 5.70 6.67 -0.01
CA ILE A 158 6.21 5.50 -0.75
C ILE A 158 6.46 5.88 -2.21
N LEU A 159 5.53 6.62 -2.84
CA LEU A 159 5.69 7.07 -4.22
C LEU A 159 6.87 8.03 -4.38
N TRP A 160 7.10 8.92 -3.41
CA TRP A 160 8.27 9.79 -3.42
C TRP A 160 9.56 8.99 -3.27
N LEU A 161 9.60 8.05 -2.33
CA LEU A 161 10.74 7.18 -2.10
C LEU A 161 11.08 6.33 -3.35
N ARG A 162 10.06 6.00 -4.16
CA ARG A 162 10.18 5.21 -5.39
C ARG A 162 9.91 6.01 -6.66
N TRP A 163 10.05 7.33 -6.64
CA TRP A 163 9.56 8.17 -7.74
C TRP A 163 10.24 7.85 -9.07
N ASN A 164 11.54 7.58 -9.05
CA ASN A 164 12.28 7.16 -10.24
C ASN A 164 11.78 5.83 -10.81
N ASP A 165 11.33 4.90 -9.96
CA ASP A 165 10.74 3.64 -10.41
C ASP A 165 9.36 3.88 -11.04
N ALA A 166 8.57 4.80 -10.48
CA ALA A 166 7.28 5.20 -11.02
C ALA A 166 7.41 5.85 -12.39
N LEU A 167 8.40 6.73 -12.58
CA LEU A 167 8.71 7.38 -13.86
C LEU A 167 9.25 6.40 -14.92
N ALA A 168 9.98 5.36 -14.49
CA ALA A 168 10.48 4.30 -15.37
C ALA A 168 9.41 3.25 -15.71
N SER A 169 8.27 3.24 -15.01
CA SER A 169 7.17 2.30 -15.24
C SER A 169 6.49 2.56 -16.59
N PRO A 170 6.07 1.50 -17.33
CA PRO A 170 5.27 1.65 -18.55
C PRO A 170 3.95 2.43 -18.33
N ASP A 171 3.37 2.34 -17.14
CA ASP A 171 2.23 3.16 -16.72
C ASP A 171 2.44 3.64 -15.27
N HIS A 172 2.74 4.92 -15.11
CA HIS A 172 2.93 5.56 -13.81
C HIS A 172 1.64 5.63 -12.98
N ARG A 173 0.46 5.73 -13.63
CA ARG A 173 -0.83 5.80 -12.93
C ARG A 173 -1.15 4.45 -12.33
N ARG A 174 -0.94 3.38 -13.09
CA ARG A 174 -1.10 2.01 -12.59
C ARG A 174 -0.14 1.73 -11.43
N PHE A 175 1.12 2.12 -11.57
CA PHE A 175 2.11 1.99 -10.49
C PHE A 175 1.66 2.71 -9.21
N ALA A 176 1.20 3.96 -9.35
CA ALA A 176 0.72 4.76 -8.23
C ALA A 176 -0.56 4.18 -7.61
N TRP A 177 -1.46 3.65 -8.42
CA TRP A 177 -2.66 2.95 -7.95
C TRP A 177 -2.31 1.71 -7.14
N GLU A 178 -1.37 0.89 -7.62
CA GLU A 178 -0.95 -0.33 -6.92
C GLU A 178 -0.31 0.00 -5.55
N VAL A 179 0.46 1.10 -5.45
CA VAL A 179 0.99 1.58 -4.16
C VAL A 179 -0.14 2.02 -3.21
N LEU A 180 -1.09 2.82 -3.68
CA LEU A 180 -2.25 3.22 -2.87
C LEU A 180 -3.02 1.98 -2.40
N ARG A 181 -3.39 1.11 -3.33
CA ARG A 181 -4.20 -0.08 -3.05
C ARG A 181 -3.53 -0.97 -2.03
N ALA A 182 -2.24 -1.28 -2.20
CA ALA A 182 -1.49 -2.07 -1.23
C ALA A 182 -1.49 -1.42 0.15
N THR A 183 -1.32 -0.09 0.22
CA THR A 183 -1.26 0.65 1.47
C THR A 183 -2.62 0.67 2.18
N VAL A 184 -3.72 0.88 1.46
CA VAL A 184 -5.10 0.82 1.96
C VAL A 184 -5.43 -0.59 2.45
N MET A 185 -5.27 -1.60 1.58
CA MET A 185 -5.60 -2.99 1.91
C MET A 185 -4.79 -3.53 3.09
N SER A 186 -3.54 -3.09 3.25
CA SER A 186 -2.73 -3.50 4.40
C SER A 186 -3.24 -3.00 5.77
N ARG A 187 -4.17 -2.02 5.75
CA ARG A 187 -4.83 -1.43 6.93
C ARG A 187 -6.29 -1.80 7.02
N THR A 188 -6.90 -2.24 5.93
CA THR A 188 -8.28 -2.71 5.90
C THR A 188 -8.39 -3.96 6.76
N PRO A 189 -9.34 -4.05 7.70
CA PRO A 189 -9.67 -5.30 8.37
C PRO A 189 -10.05 -6.36 7.34
N HIS A 190 -9.60 -7.60 7.56
CA HIS A 190 -9.93 -8.71 6.67
C HIS A 190 -10.71 -9.78 7.41
N LEU A 191 -11.87 -10.15 6.87
CA LEU A 191 -12.66 -11.28 7.32
C LEU A 191 -12.58 -12.39 6.27
N ASP A 192 -12.12 -13.58 6.65
CA ASP A 192 -11.90 -14.72 5.75
C ASP A 192 -11.01 -14.39 4.53
N GLY A 193 -10.00 -13.54 4.76
CA GLY A 193 -9.07 -13.08 3.71
C GLY A 193 -9.69 -12.09 2.71
N ARG A 194 -10.85 -11.49 3.02
CA ARG A 194 -11.52 -10.49 2.19
C ARG A 194 -11.57 -9.14 2.90
N PRO A 195 -11.39 -8.01 2.18
CA PRO A 195 -11.43 -6.69 2.79
C PRO A 195 -12.84 -6.40 3.33
N GLU A 196 -12.91 -5.93 4.56
CA GLU A 196 -14.16 -5.55 5.17
C GLU A 196 -14.67 -4.21 4.58
N LEU A 197 -15.93 -4.21 4.17
CA LEU A 197 -16.66 -3.04 3.66
C LEU A 197 -17.91 -2.73 4.52
N GLY A 198 -18.04 -3.37 5.68
CA GLY A 198 -19.25 -3.32 6.50
C GLY A 198 -19.59 -1.91 7.00
N SER A 199 -18.58 -1.08 7.27
CA SER A 199 -18.76 0.32 7.67
C SER A 199 -19.45 1.14 6.56
N ALA A 200 -19.12 0.89 5.29
CA ALA A 200 -19.73 1.59 4.17
C ALA A 200 -21.24 1.32 4.02
N ALA A 201 -21.77 0.25 4.61
CA ALA A 201 -23.20 -0.03 4.62
C ALA A 201 -24.02 1.00 5.42
N PHE A 202 -23.40 1.66 6.40
CA PHE A 202 -24.05 2.70 7.22
C PHE A 202 -24.23 4.03 6.47
N ASP A 203 -23.40 4.29 5.45
CA ASP A 203 -23.35 5.58 4.75
C ASP A 203 -24.07 5.56 3.39
N THR A 204 -25.00 4.62 3.19
CA THR A 204 -25.73 4.51 1.91
C THR A 204 -26.85 5.54 1.79
N VAL A 205 -27.00 6.08 0.57
CA VAL A 205 -28.15 6.96 0.23
C VAL A 205 -29.48 6.22 0.46
N ALA A 206 -29.54 4.92 0.15
CA ALA A 206 -30.71 4.08 0.38
C ALA A 206 -31.13 4.09 1.86
N LEU A 207 -30.20 3.85 2.79
CA LEU A 207 -30.48 3.89 4.23
C LEU A 207 -30.93 5.28 4.69
N SER A 208 -30.30 6.36 4.18
CA SER A 208 -30.66 7.74 4.53
C SER A 208 -32.09 8.14 4.11
N SER A 209 -32.63 7.47 3.08
CA SER A 209 -33.96 7.73 2.56
C SER A 209 -35.09 7.03 3.32
N MET A 210 -34.76 6.09 4.23
CA MET A 210 -35.75 5.31 4.97
C MET A 210 -36.35 6.10 6.15
N THR A 211 -37.68 6.11 6.25
CA THR A 211 -38.43 6.88 7.25
C THR A 211 -38.79 6.08 8.50
N THR A 212 -38.99 4.76 8.39
CA THR A 212 -39.35 3.90 9.54
C THR A 212 -38.14 3.15 10.08
N GLN A 213 -38.20 2.75 11.36
CA GLN A 213 -37.12 1.97 11.97
C GLN A 213 -37.00 0.56 11.38
N ILE A 214 -38.14 -0.08 11.06
CA ILE A 214 -38.17 -1.43 10.48
C ILE A 214 -37.55 -1.40 9.07
N ASP A 215 -37.93 -0.43 8.24
CA ASP A 215 -37.38 -0.31 6.88
C ASP A 215 -35.89 0.02 6.92
N ARG A 216 -35.43 0.85 7.87
CA ARG A 216 -34.00 1.10 8.10
C ARG A 216 -33.24 -0.18 8.43
N MET A 217 -33.77 -1.01 9.33
CA MET A 217 -33.12 -2.27 9.72
C MET A 217 -33.05 -3.26 8.55
N ASN A 218 -34.13 -3.37 7.76
CA ASN A 218 -34.15 -4.22 6.57
C ASN A 218 -33.16 -3.71 5.51
N GLN A 219 -33.20 -2.42 5.17
CA GLN A 219 -32.28 -1.80 4.21
C GLN A 219 -30.82 -1.92 4.65
N PHE A 220 -30.54 -1.78 5.94
CA PHE A 220 -29.20 -1.97 6.48
C PHE A 220 -28.73 -3.41 6.30
N THR A 221 -29.60 -4.39 6.56
CA THR A 221 -29.29 -5.81 6.39
C THR A 221 -29.00 -6.15 4.92
N GLU A 222 -29.83 -5.69 4.00
CA GLU A 222 -29.62 -5.84 2.55
C GLU A 222 -28.30 -5.19 2.09
N SER A 223 -28.01 -3.98 2.60
CA SER A 223 -26.76 -3.29 2.30
C SER A 223 -25.57 -4.12 2.79
N LEU A 224 -25.60 -4.59 4.04
CA LEU A 224 -24.52 -5.40 4.60
C LEU A 224 -24.26 -6.67 3.80
N GLU A 225 -25.31 -7.36 3.33
CA GLU A 225 -25.19 -8.52 2.44
C GLU A 225 -24.56 -8.16 1.09
N LEU A 226 -24.96 -7.05 0.49
CA LEU A 226 -24.38 -6.54 -0.76
C LEU A 226 -22.89 -6.20 -0.59
N PHE A 227 -22.50 -5.46 0.46
CA PHE A 227 -21.09 -5.11 0.70
C PHE A 227 -20.23 -6.35 1.00
N LYS A 228 -20.78 -7.37 1.69
CA LYS A 228 -20.13 -8.68 1.85
C LYS A 228 -19.99 -9.44 0.53
N ALA A 229 -20.93 -9.30 -0.40
CA ALA A 229 -20.81 -9.87 -1.73
C ALA A 229 -19.73 -9.14 -2.57
N ILE A 230 -19.70 -7.80 -2.48
CA ILE A 230 -18.69 -6.97 -3.15
C ILE A 230 -17.28 -7.31 -2.67
N SER A 231 -17.06 -7.53 -1.36
CA SER A 231 -15.73 -7.87 -0.83
C SER A 231 -15.16 -9.19 -1.37
N ARG A 232 -15.99 -10.05 -1.95
CA ARG A 232 -15.59 -11.34 -2.55
C ARG A 232 -15.15 -11.21 -4.01
N LEU A 233 -15.33 -10.05 -4.62
CA LEU A 233 -14.90 -9.81 -6.00
C LEU A 233 -13.38 -9.98 -6.14
N PRO A 234 -12.89 -10.44 -7.31
CA PRO A 234 -11.48 -10.34 -7.67
C PRO A 234 -10.98 -8.90 -7.58
N ASP A 235 -9.70 -8.72 -7.23
CA ASP A 235 -9.07 -7.43 -6.95
C ASP A 235 -9.43 -6.29 -7.92
N HIS A 236 -9.26 -6.50 -9.23
CA HIS A 236 -9.59 -5.49 -10.23
C HIS A 236 -11.10 -5.18 -10.32
N GLN A 237 -11.93 -6.20 -10.16
CA GLN A 237 -13.39 -6.05 -10.17
C GLN A 237 -13.89 -5.33 -8.93
N LEU A 238 -13.28 -5.60 -7.76
CA LEU A 238 -13.51 -4.88 -6.53
C LEU A 238 -13.18 -3.40 -6.71
N ASP A 239 -11.97 -3.07 -7.18
CA ASP A 239 -11.53 -1.69 -7.37
C ASP A 239 -12.46 -0.92 -8.31
N VAL A 240 -12.80 -1.52 -9.45
CA VAL A 240 -13.75 -0.93 -10.42
C VAL A 240 -15.13 -0.74 -9.79
N THR A 241 -15.63 -1.72 -9.04
CA THR A 241 -16.95 -1.66 -8.39
C THR A 241 -17.00 -0.55 -7.34
N VAL A 242 -15.95 -0.44 -6.51
CA VAL A 242 -15.82 0.61 -5.50
C VAL A 242 -15.77 1.99 -6.16
N LEU A 243 -14.89 2.20 -7.13
CA LEU A 243 -14.78 3.50 -7.79
C LEU A 243 -16.09 3.91 -8.49
N ARG A 244 -16.74 2.98 -9.18
CA ARG A 244 -17.92 3.26 -10.00
C ARG A 244 -19.19 3.41 -9.17
N SER A 245 -19.42 2.50 -8.22
CA SER A 245 -20.69 2.40 -7.50
C SER A 245 -20.66 3.08 -6.13
N LEU A 246 -19.53 3.01 -5.41
CA LEU A 246 -19.42 3.59 -4.07
C LEU A 246 -18.89 5.04 -4.13
N CYS A 247 -17.89 5.29 -4.97
CA CYS A 247 -17.27 6.61 -5.07
C CYS A 247 -17.86 7.50 -6.19
N GLY A 248 -18.74 6.96 -7.04
CA GLY A 248 -19.44 7.69 -8.09
C GLY A 248 -18.58 8.16 -9.28
N PHE A 249 -17.41 7.55 -9.51
CA PHE A 249 -16.52 7.93 -10.61
C PHE A 249 -17.12 7.55 -11.96
N THR A 250 -16.87 8.35 -13.01
CA THR A 250 -17.18 7.95 -14.38
C THR A 250 -16.27 6.82 -14.87
N GLN A 251 -16.65 6.08 -15.92
CA GLN A 251 -15.77 5.05 -16.53
C GLN A 251 -14.42 5.63 -16.96
N ARG A 252 -14.42 6.86 -17.50
CA ARG A 252 -13.19 7.59 -17.85
C ARG A 252 -12.37 7.93 -16.61
N GLY A 253 -13.02 8.37 -15.55
CA GLY A 253 -12.36 8.69 -14.27
C GLY A 253 -11.70 7.45 -13.64
N ALA A 254 -12.42 6.32 -13.59
CA ALA A 254 -11.88 5.06 -13.09
C ALA A 254 -10.72 4.56 -13.98
N SER A 255 -10.88 4.59 -15.30
CA SER A 255 -9.82 4.22 -16.26
C SER A 255 -8.56 5.06 -16.06
N ALA A 256 -8.70 6.38 -15.92
CA ALA A 256 -7.59 7.28 -15.67
C ALA A 256 -6.91 7.00 -14.33
N LEU A 257 -7.67 6.77 -13.26
CA LEU A 257 -7.12 6.53 -11.92
C LEU A 257 -6.39 5.18 -11.83
N LEU A 258 -6.97 4.13 -12.39
CA LEU A 258 -6.44 2.76 -12.34
C LEU A 258 -5.27 2.52 -13.30
N GLY A 259 -5.08 3.38 -14.31
CA GLY A 259 -4.11 3.13 -15.38
C GLY A 259 -4.49 1.94 -16.26
N VAL A 260 -5.79 1.76 -16.55
CA VAL A 260 -6.31 0.70 -17.42
C VAL A 260 -7.21 1.26 -18.50
N SER A 261 -7.48 0.47 -19.55
CA SER A 261 -8.36 0.91 -20.65
C SER A 261 -9.83 1.03 -20.19
N MET A 262 -10.61 1.92 -20.82
CA MET A 262 -12.06 1.98 -20.58
C MET A 262 -12.77 0.67 -20.94
N ALA A 263 -12.24 -0.09 -21.91
CA ALA A 263 -12.78 -1.40 -22.26
C ALA A 263 -12.62 -2.40 -21.11
N SER A 264 -11.47 -2.37 -20.42
CA SER A 264 -11.20 -3.17 -19.21
C SER A 264 -12.18 -2.80 -18.11
N VAL A 265 -12.35 -1.51 -17.80
CA VAL A 265 -13.32 -1.02 -16.80
C VAL A 265 -14.74 -1.54 -17.11
N ARG A 266 -15.19 -1.44 -18.36
CA ARG A 266 -16.51 -1.96 -18.77
C ARG A 266 -16.63 -3.47 -18.63
N SER A 267 -15.55 -4.20 -18.92
CA SER A 267 -15.55 -5.65 -18.78
C SER A 267 -15.64 -6.05 -17.32
N ASP A 268 -14.82 -5.44 -16.46
CA ASP A 268 -14.82 -5.69 -15.02
C ASP A 268 -16.16 -5.33 -14.38
N GLU A 269 -16.78 -4.20 -14.77
CA GLU A 269 -18.12 -3.80 -14.32
C GLU A 269 -19.20 -4.84 -14.70
N ARG A 270 -19.13 -5.41 -15.91
CA ARG A 270 -20.05 -6.48 -16.34
C ARG A 270 -19.81 -7.79 -15.58
N HIS A 271 -18.55 -8.19 -15.39
CA HIS A 271 -18.22 -9.43 -14.69
C HIS A 271 -18.57 -9.34 -13.21
N ALA A 272 -18.27 -8.22 -12.56
CA ALA A 272 -18.64 -7.96 -11.17
C ALA A 272 -20.15 -8.05 -10.99
N ARG A 273 -20.94 -7.40 -11.85
CA ARG A 273 -22.40 -7.46 -11.79
C ARG A 273 -22.93 -8.89 -11.94
N ARG A 274 -22.45 -9.66 -12.92
CA ARG A 274 -22.86 -11.07 -13.10
C ARG A 274 -22.52 -11.92 -11.87
N PHE A 275 -21.36 -11.70 -11.27
CA PHE A 275 -20.97 -12.39 -10.04
C PHE A 275 -21.90 -12.05 -8.88
N LEU A 276 -22.19 -10.76 -8.67
CA LEU A 276 -23.10 -10.30 -7.61
C LEU A 276 -24.52 -10.83 -7.83
N GLU A 277 -25.04 -10.78 -9.07
CA GLU A 277 -26.34 -11.37 -9.43
C GLU A 277 -26.40 -12.86 -9.09
N SER A 278 -25.34 -13.62 -9.39
CA SER A 278 -25.29 -15.06 -9.08
C SER A 278 -25.25 -15.38 -7.59
N LEU A 279 -24.74 -14.47 -6.76
CA LEU A 279 -24.68 -14.64 -5.31
C LEU A 279 -25.98 -14.25 -4.62
N ILE A 280 -26.60 -13.17 -5.08
CA ILE A 280 -27.82 -12.60 -4.47
C ILE A 280 -29.07 -13.32 -4.97
N TYR A 281 -29.08 -13.73 -6.24
CA TYR A 281 -30.19 -14.45 -6.87
C TYR A 281 -29.71 -15.82 -7.39
N PRO A 282 -29.37 -16.76 -6.49
CA PRO A 282 -28.95 -18.09 -6.92
C PRO A 282 -30.07 -18.73 -7.74
N PRO A 283 -29.76 -19.40 -8.88
CA PRO A 283 -30.77 -20.11 -9.64
C PRO A 283 -31.46 -21.14 -8.73
N PRO A 284 -32.78 -21.38 -8.90
CA PRO A 284 -33.47 -22.38 -8.11
C PRO A 284 -32.74 -23.70 -8.23
N LYS A 285 -32.41 -24.34 -7.09
CA LYS A 285 -31.78 -25.66 -7.06
C LYS A 285 -32.65 -26.58 -7.91
N THR A 286 -32.16 -26.94 -9.09
CA THR A 286 -32.80 -27.94 -9.92
C THR A 286 -32.67 -29.24 -9.14
N GLU A 287 -33.77 -29.68 -8.52
CA GLU A 287 -33.82 -31.00 -7.88
C GLU A 287 -33.37 -32.01 -8.93
N GLY A 288 -32.22 -32.62 -8.64
CA GLY A 288 -31.62 -33.63 -9.49
C GLY A 288 -32.64 -34.75 -9.67
N ASN A 289 -33.01 -34.98 -10.92
CA ASN A 289 -33.77 -36.13 -11.38
C ASN A 289 -33.18 -37.40 -10.75
N THR A 290 -33.89 -38.00 -9.80
CA THR A 290 -33.71 -39.42 -9.47
C THR A 290 -34.20 -40.21 -10.69
N ALA A 291 -33.24 -40.78 -11.42
CA ALA A 291 -33.45 -41.90 -12.33
C ALA A 291 -32.41 -42.97 -12.00
#